data_AF-A0A964C5M7-F1
#
_entry.id   AF-A0A964C5M7-F1
#
_cell.length_a   1.000
_cell.length_b   1.000
_cell.length_c   1.000
_cell.angle_alpha   90.00
_cell.angle_beta   90.00
_cell.angle_gamma   90.00
#
_symmetry.space_group_name_H-M   'P 1'
#
loop_
_entity.id
_entity.type
_entity.pdbx_description
1 polymer ?
#
loop_
_entity_poly.entity_id
_entity_poly.type
_entity_poly.pdbx_seq_one_letter_code
_entity_poly.pdbx_strand_id
1 'polypeptide(L)'
;MTQAPSIKTEYQVTVNYPVWQRVEKIAEQFNLSVSELLEHLAKGELKVVAVSTNSETLSDREIANYFIWLASQFDVEINAYKLQKLVYYAQAWHLAIYGTPLFNADFQAWVHGPVIPDLLEKYQSQFSWEPIVERIERPKLSEEIGEFLEEVADAYLEYDDETLERMICGEMPWLEARGNLPRDESCHGIISQESMKQYYSTRVKEETSV
;
A
#
# COMPACT_ATOMS: atom_id res chain seq x y z
N MET A 1 -45.76 39.13 -18.78
CA MET A 1 -45.51 37.81 -18.16
C MET A 1 -44.03 37.53 -18.35
N THR A 2 -43.23 37.77 -17.31
CA THR A 2 -41.77 37.62 -17.38
C THR A 2 -41.42 36.41 -16.53
N GLN A 3 -41.01 35.30 -17.17
CA GLN A 3 -40.53 34.12 -16.46
C GLN A 3 -39.21 34.46 -15.76
N ALA A 4 -39.12 34.12 -14.47
CA ALA A 4 -37.88 34.21 -13.71
C ALA A 4 -36.88 33.15 -14.23
N PRO A 5 -35.58 33.48 -14.34
CA PRO A 5 -34.57 32.51 -14.76
C PRO A 5 -34.39 31.45 -13.67
N SER A 6 -34.59 30.19 -14.05
CA SER A 6 -34.27 29.03 -13.22
C SER A 6 -32.74 28.91 -13.14
N ILE A 7 -32.16 29.26 -11.99
CA ILE A 7 -30.74 29.05 -11.72
C ILE A 7 -30.57 27.55 -11.47
N LYS A 8 -29.99 26.82 -12.45
CA LYS A 8 -29.52 25.45 -12.21
C LYS A 8 -28.31 25.54 -11.29
N THR A 9 -28.48 25.16 -10.04
CA THR A 9 -27.36 24.97 -9.12
C THR A 9 -26.60 23.72 -9.57
N GLU A 10 -25.39 23.90 -10.09
CA GLU A 10 -24.50 22.82 -10.45
C GLU A 10 -23.70 22.42 -9.20
N TYR A 11 -23.85 21.16 -8.77
CA TYR A 11 -23.12 20.63 -7.63
C TYR A 11 -21.88 19.91 -8.13
N GLN A 12 -20.71 20.29 -7.62
CA GLN A 12 -19.44 19.62 -7.92
C GLN A 12 -19.10 18.66 -6.78
N VAL A 13 -18.72 17.44 -7.13
CA VAL A 13 -18.20 16.43 -6.21
C VAL A 13 -16.76 16.16 -6.60
N THR A 14 -15.85 16.28 -5.65
CA THR A 14 -14.43 15.92 -5.84
C THR A 14 -14.18 14.56 -5.19
N VAL A 15 -13.61 13.64 -5.95
CA VAL A 15 -13.22 12.30 -5.50
C VAL A 15 -11.71 12.17 -5.75
N ASN A 16 -10.96 11.50 -4.87
CA ASN A 16 -9.55 11.25 -5.17
C ASN A 16 -9.44 10.28 -6.36
N TYR A 17 -8.36 10.38 -7.12
CA TYR A 17 -8.24 9.59 -8.34
C TYR A 17 -8.15 8.07 -8.10
N PRO A 18 -7.48 7.53 -7.04
CA PRO A 18 -7.53 6.08 -6.82
C PRO A 18 -8.94 5.55 -6.55
N VAL A 19 -9.78 6.29 -5.83
CA VAL A 19 -11.19 5.93 -5.68
C VAL A 19 -11.91 6.06 -7.02
N TRP A 20 -11.60 7.08 -7.82
CA TRP A 20 -12.17 7.24 -9.17
C TRP A 20 -11.81 6.08 -10.12
N GLN A 21 -10.55 5.65 -10.17
CA GLN A 21 -10.09 4.49 -10.95
C GLN A 21 -10.83 3.21 -10.57
N ARG A 22 -11.14 3.02 -9.28
CA ARG A 22 -11.98 1.90 -8.85
C ARG A 22 -13.41 2.00 -9.35
N VAL A 23 -13.99 3.21 -9.34
CA VAL A 23 -15.33 3.44 -9.90
C VAL A 23 -15.34 3.16 -11.40
N GLU A 24 -14.28 3.53 -12.13
CA GLU A 24 -14.11 3.20 -13.55
C GLU A 24 -14.03 1.67 -13.77
N LYS A 25 -13.16 0.96 -13.03
CA LYS A 25 -13.08 -0.52 -13.07
C LYS A 25 -14.44 -1.17 -12.77
N ILE A 26 -15.19 -0.67 -11.78
CA ILE A 26 -16.52 -1.18 -11.47
C ILE A 26 -17.47 -0.96 -12.64
N ALA A 27 -17.45 0.21 -13.27
CA ALA A 27 -18.31 0.50 -14.43
C ALA A 27 -18.00 -0.44 -15.61
N GLU A 28 -16.72 -0.73 -15.85
CA GLU A 28 -16.27 -1.68 -16.88
C GLU A 28 -16.79 -3.10 -16.66
N GLN A 29 -16.91 -3.57 -15.41
CA GLN A 29 -17.49 -4.90 -15.12
C GLN A 29 -18.94 -5.05 -15.62
N PHE A 30 -19.67 -3.94 -15.72
CA PHE A 30 -21.03 -3.90 -16.26
C PHE A 30 -21.07 -3.43 -17.72
N ASN A 31 -19.91 -3.18 -18.34
CA ASN A 31 -19.78 -2.60 -19.67
C ASN A 31 -20.51 -1.24 -19.78
N LEU A 32 -20.33 -0.39 -18.76
CA LEU A 32 -20.93 0.93 -18.63
C LEU A 32 -19.85 2.01 -18.50
N SER A 33 -20.19 3.24 -18.86
CA SER A 33 -19.47 4.43 -18.39
C SER A 33 -19.79 4.72 -16.91
N VAL A 34 -18.93 5.46 -16.22
CA VAL A 34 -19.20 5.90 -14.84
C VAL A 34 -20.50 6.70 -14.73
N SER A 35 -20.81 7.55 -15.72
CA SER A 35 -22.06 8.30 -15.76
C SER A 35 -23.29 7.39 -15.81
N GLU A 36 -23.26 6.33 -16.63
CA GLU A 36 -24.37 5.38 -16.74
C GLU A 36 -24.51 4.57 -15.45
N LEU A 37 -23.40 4.12 -14.88
CA LEU A 37 -23.39 3.44 -13.59
C LEU A 37 -24.08 4.28 -12.50
N LEU A 38 -23.76 5.58 -12.42
CA LEU A 38 -24.38 6.52 -11.49
C LEU A 38 -25.88 6.74 -11.78
N GLU A 39 -26.30 6.76 -13.03
CA GLU A 39 -27.72 6.82 -13.39
C GLU A 39 -28.50 5.58 -12.94
N HIS A 40 -27.94 4.39 -13.16
CA HIS A 40 -28.57 3.13 -12.73
C HIS A 40 -28.69 3.07 -11.20
N LEU A 41 -27.70 3.60 -10.46
CA LEU A 41 -27.77 3.78 -9.02
C LEU A 41 -28.86 4.78 -8.62
N ALA A 42 -28.95 5.93 -9.29
CA ALA A 42 -29.97 6.95 -9.02
C ALA A 42 -31.40 6.46 -9.29
N LYS A 43 -31.57 5.60 -10.31
CA LYS A 43 -32.85 4.95 -10.65
C LYS A 43 -33.18 3.78 -9.71
N GLY A 44 -32.25 3.37 -8.84
CA GLY A 44 -32.42 2.24 -7.92
C GLY A 44 -32.35 0.86 -8.58
N GLU A 45 -31.86 0.80 -9.82
CA GLU A 45 -31.66 -0.43 -10.59
C GLU A 45 -30.40 -1.19 -10.11
N LEU A 46 -29.42 -0.44 -9.61
CA LEU A 46 -28.27 -0.94 -8.88
C LEU A 46 -28.36 -0.53 -7.41
N LYS A 47 -27.79 -1.36 -6.53
CA LYS A 47 -27.66 -1.05 -5.10
C LYS A 47 -26.20 -1.14 -4.69
N VAL A 48 -25.69 -0.06 -4.08
CA VAL A 48 -24.41 -0.12 -3.39
C VAL A 48 -24.62 -0.88 -2.10
N VAL A 49 -24.02 -2.05 -2.00
CA VAL A 49 -23.89 -2.78 -0.74
C VAL A 49 -22.48 -2.53 -0.26
N ALA A 50 -22.34 -1.90 0.91
CA ALA A 50 -21.07 -1.87 1.60
C ALA A 50 -20.78 -3.30 2.04
N VAL A 51 -19.99 -4.02 1.25
CA VAL A 51 -19.38 -5.25 1.72
C VAL A 51 -18.21 -4.77 2.57
N SER A 52 -18.33 -4.91 3.88
CA SER A 52 -17.13 -5.03 4.70
C SER A 52 -16.41 -6.23 4.12
N THR A 53 -15.36 -6.00 3.33
CA THR A 53 -14.36 -7.04 3.08
C THR A 53 -14.11 -7.64 4.44
N ASN A 54 -14.37 -8.94 4.61
CA ASN A 54 -13.92 -9.61 5.82
C ASN A 54 -12.45 -9.25 5.91
N SER A 55 -12.12 -8.36 6.84
CA SER A 55 -10.76 -7.95 7.10
C SER A 55 -10.16 -9.14 7.83
N GLU A 56 -9.92 -10.22 7.08
CA GLU A 56 -8.88 -11.17 7.46
C GLU A 56 -7.66 -10.28 7.58
N THR A 57 -7.34 -9.96 8.83
CA THR A 57 -6.20 -9.12 9.13
C THR A 57 -5.02 -9.99 8.77
N LEU A 58 -4.40 -9.71 7.63
CA LEU A 58 -3.30 -10.52 7.14
C LEU A 58 -2.16 -10.44 8.16
N SER A 59 -1.34 -11.47 8.21
CA SER A 59 -0.08 -11.41 8.92
C SER A 59 0.99 -10.76 8.04
N ASP A 60 1.95 -10.08 8.67
CA ASP A 60 3.19 -9.61 8.03
C ASP A 60 3.90 -10.75 7.27
N ARG A 61 3.78 -11.99 7.77
CA ARG A 61 4.33 -13.19 7.16
C ARG A 61 3.63 -13.58 5.86
N GLU A 62 2.32 -13.41 5.75
CA GLU A 62 1.59 -13.68 4.50
C GLU A 62 1.99 -12.69 3.41
N ILE A 63 2.15 -11.41 3.77
CA ILE A 63 2.64 -10.37 2.86
C ILE A 63 4.09 -10.66 2.44
N ALA A 64 4.95 -10.99 3.38
CA ALA A 64 6.34 -11.33 3.12
C ALA A 64 6.47 -12.56 2.20
N ASN A 65 5.70 -13.62 2.48
CA ASN A 65 5.65 -14.82 1.65
C ASN A 65 5.17 -14.50 0.22
N TYR A 66 4.23 -13.56 0.06
CA TYR A 66 3.76 -13.14 -1.27
C TYR A 66 4.87 -12.47 -2.06
N PHE A 67 5.63 -11.55 -1.46
CA PHE A 67 6.77 -10.92 -2.12
C PHE A 67 7.89 -11.91 -2.47
N ILE A 68 8.19 -12.88 -1.61
CA ILE A 68 9.15 -13.95 -1.93
C ILE A 68 8.66 -14.79 -3.11
N TRP A 69 7.39 -15.21 -3.10
CA TRP A 69 6.81 -15.94 -4.22
C TRP A 69 6.86 -15.11 -5.51
N LEU A 70 6.45 -13.84 -5.46
CA LEU A 70 6.41 -12.96 -6.62
C LEU A 70 7.80 -12.70 -7.20
N ALA A 71 8.79 -12.40 -6.35
CA ALA A 71 10.18 -12.23 -6.76
C ALA A 71 10.73 -13.47 -7.49
N SER A 72 10.36 -14.68 -7.03
CA SER A 72 10.74 -15.93 -7.70
C SER A 72 10.11 -16.10 -9.09
N GLN A 73 8.99 -15.43 -9.39
CA GLN A 73 8.38 -15.46 -10.73
C GLN A 73 9.15 -14.59 -11.73
N PHE A 74 9.88 -13.60 -11.23
CA PHE A 74 10.66 -12.65 -12.02
C PHE A 74 12.18 -12.88 -11.95
N ASP A 75 12.62 -13.97 -11.32
CA ASP A 75 14.04 -14.28 -11.09
C ASP A 75 14.80 -13.15 -10.37
N VAL A 76 14.11 -12.45 -9.46
CA VAL A 76 14.66 -11.37 -8.66
C VAL A 76 15.08 -11.92 -7.29
N GLU A 77 16.36 -11.74 -6.96
CA GLU A 77 16.86 -12.08 -5.63
C GLU A 77 16.42 -11.03 -4.59
N ILE A 78 15.94 -11.52 -3.45
CA ILE A 78 15.63 -10.69 -2.28
C ILE A 78 16.27 -11.30 -1.02
N ASN A 79 16.94 -10.46 -0.24
CA ASN A 79 17.42 -10.83 1.10
C ASN A 79 16.41 -10.37 2.16
N ALA A 80 16.66 -10.73 3.42
CA ALA A 80 15.76 -10.40 4.52
C ALA A 80 15.54 -8.88 4.72
N TYR A 81 16.53 -8.04 4.38
CA TYR A 81 16.44 -6.59 4.55
C TYR A 81 15.65 -5.91 3.44
N LYS A 82 15.80 -6.36 2.19
CA LYS A 82 14.96 -5.91 1.07
C LYS A 82 13.51 -6.29 1.30
N LEU A 83 13.28 -7.50 1.82
CA LEU A 83 11.94 -7.98 2.17
C LEU A 83 11.25 -7.07 3.21
N GLN A 84 11.96 -6.64 4.26
CA GLN A 84 11.41 -5.69 5.24
C GLN A 84 10.93 -4.39 4.59
N LYS A 85 11.68 -3.88 3.61
CA LYS A 85 11.37 -2.63 2.90
C LYS A 85 10.15 -2.79 1.99
N LEU A 86 10.04 -3.91 1.27
CA LEU A 86 8.84 -4.22 0.46
C LEU A 86 7.58 -4.34 1.32
N VAL A 87 7.68 -5.04 2.46
CA VAL A 87 6.57 -5.19 3.41
C VAL A 87 6.19 -3.84 4.05
N TYR A 88 7.17 -2.96 4.30
CA TYR A 88 6.94 -1.59 4.75
C TYR A 88 6.16 -0.76 3.73
N TYR A 89 6.58 -0.76 2.46
CA TYR A 89 5.86 -0.05 1.40
C TYR A 89 4.42 -0.54 1.26
N ALA A 90 4.20 -1.86 1.32
CA ALA A 90 2.85 -2.42 1.28
C ALA A 90 1.96 -1.88 2.41
N GLN A 91 2.45 -1.85 3.66
CA GLN A 91 1.71 -1.30 4.80
C GLN A 91 1.44 0.21 4.62
N ALA A 92 2.46 0.97 4.22
CA ALA A 92 2.38 2.42 4.13
C ALA A 92 1.41 2.88 3.02
N TRP A 93 1.48 2.26 1.84
CA TRP A 93 0.55 2.54 0.74
C TRP A 93 -0.86 2.06 1.06
N HIS A 94 -1.02 0.91 1.71
CA HIS A 94 -2.34 0.43 2.08
C HIS A 94 -3.03 1.39 3.07
N LEU A 95 -2.28 1.88 4.07
CA LEU A 95 -2.74 2.91 5.00
C LEU A 95 -3.16 4.21 4.29
N ALA A 96 -2.39 4.65 3.29
CA ALA A 96 -2.69 5.88 2.55
C ALA A 96 -3.90 5.75 1.62
N ILE A 97 -4.03 4.62 0.91
CA ILE A 97 -5.05 4.42 -0.12
C ILE A 97 -6.38 3.98 0.50
N TYR A 98 -6.34 3.05 1.44
CA TYR A 98 -7.54 2.44 2.03
C TYR A 98 -7.87 2.99 3.41
N GLY A 99 -6.93 3.70 4.05
CA GLY A 99 -7.14 4.29 5.37
C GLY A 99 -7.00 3.30 6.52
N THR A 100 -6.76 2.02 6.25
CA THR A 100 -6.67 0.91 7.20
C THR A 100 -5.32 0.18 7.10
N PRO A 101 -4.85 -0.47 8.17
CA PRO A 101 -3.64 -1.28 8.10
C PRO A 101 -3.85 -2.54 7.25
N LEU A 102 -2.82 -2.96 6.51
CA LEU A 102 -2.82 -4.23 5.76
C LEU A 102 -2.65 -5.43 6.71
N PHE A 103 -1.78 -5.27 7.70
CA PHE A 103 -1.53 -6.22 8.78
C PHE A 103 -1.27 -5.50 10.11
N ASN A 104 -1.31 -6.26 11.21
CA ASN A 104 -1.11 -5.73 12.56
C ASN A 104 0.28 -6.08 13.11
N ALA A 105 1.29 -5.35 12.65
CA ALA A 105 2.65 -5.39 13.20
C ALA A 105 3.28 -3.99 13.13
N ASP A 106 4.20 -3.72 14.04
CA ASP A 106 4.89 -2.44 14.14
C ASP A 106 6.30 -2.53 13.55
N PHE A 107 6.67 -1.54 12.75
CA PHE A 107 8.03 -1.36 12.29
C PHE A 107 8.83 -0.53 13.30
N GLN A 108 10.08 -0.90 13.50
CA GLN A 108 11.09 -0.12 14.21
C GLN A 108 12.01 0.60 13.22
N ALA A 109 12.40 1.83 13.52
CA ALA A 109 13.25 2.66 12.66
C ALA A 109 14.75 2.37 12.84
N TRP A 110 15.17 1.15 12.50
CA TRP A 110 16.57 0.73 12.61
C TRP A 110 17.49 1.54 11.68
N VAL A 111 18.81 1.41 11.89
CA VAL A 111 19.86 2.13 11.13
C VAL A 111 19.69 1.96 9.61
N HIS A 112 19.37 0.75 9.17
CA HIS A 112 19.26 0.36 7.75
C HIS A 112 17.81 0.29 7.24
N GLY A 113 16.93 1.09 7.86
CA GLY A 113 15.53 1.20 7.47
C GLY A 113 14.56 0.52 8.45
N PRO A 114 13.30 0.38 8.03
CA PRO A 114 12.23 -0.16 8.86
C PRO A 114 12.38 -1.66 9.07
N VAL A 115 12.16 -2.13 10.29
CA VAL A 115 12.27 -3.57 10.64
C VAL A 115 11.12 -4.01 11.53
N ILE A 116 10.44 -5.09 11.17
CA ILE A 116 9.65 -5.93 12.08
C ILE A 116 10.61 -7.00 12.64
N PRO A 117 11.01 -6.94 13.92
CA PRO A 117 12.05 -7.81 14.47
C PRO A 117 11.74 -9.30 14.31
N ASP A 118 10.51 -9.72 14.64
CA ASP A 118 10.08 -11.13 14.56
C ASP A 118 10.12 -11.66 13.11
N LEU A 119 9.84 -10.80 12.13
CA LEU A 119 9.91 -11.15 10.71
C LEU A 119 11.37 -11.25 10.25
N LEU A 120 12.23 -10.32 10.70
CA LEU A 120 13.66 -10.34 10.35
C LEU A 120 14.32 -11.60 10.92
N GLU A 121 14.07 -11.92 12.20
CA GLU A 121 14.65 -13.08 12.88
C GLU A 121 14.33 -14.39 12.14
N LYS A 122 13.10 -14.54 11.63
CA LYS A 122 12.66 -15.71 10.85
C LYS A 122 13.60 -16.01 9.67
N TYR A 123 14.00 -14.99 8.91
CA TYR A 123 14.79 -15.16 7.70
C TYR A 123 16.30 -14.98 7.95
N GLN A 124 16.68 -14.06 8.83
CA GLN A 124 18.09 -13.79 9.13
C GLN A 124 18.78 -14.98 9.79
N SER A 125 18.07 -15.74 10.64
CA SER A 125 18.60 -16.96 11.25
C SER A 125 18.97 -18.04 10.23
N GLN A 126 18.34 -18.03 9.05
CA GLN A 126 18.53 -19.04 8.01
C GLN A 126 19.46 -18.56 6.88
N PHE A 127 19.34 -17.29 6.48
CA PHE A 127 19.97 -16.75 5.27
C PHE A 127 20.97 -15.62 5.57
N SER A 128 21.00 -15.07 6.79
CA SER A 128 21.87 -13.95 7.15
C SER A 128 21.70 -12.76 6.19
N TRP A 129 22.70 -12.47 5.34
CA TRP A 129 22.68 -11.42 4.30
C TRP A 129 22.45 -11.97 2.88
N GLU A 130 22.43 -13.29 2.73
CA GLU A 130 22.27 -13.97 1.45
C GLU A 130 20.81 -13.90 0.97
N PRO A 131 20.57 -14.10 -0.34
CA PRO A 131 19.23 -14.23 -0.89
C PRO A 131 18.42 -15.34 -0.21
N ILE A 132 17.13 -15.08 -0.01
CA ILE A 132 16.18 -16.08 0.47
C ILE A 132 15.90 -17.06 -0.67
N VAL A 133 16.38 -18.30 -0.52
CA VAL A 133 16.20 -19.37 -1.52
C VAL A 133 15.03 -20.32 -1.19
N GLU A 134 14.20 -19.95 -0.22
CA GLU A 134 13.02 -20.72 0.17
C GLU A 134 11.98 -20.73 -0.96
N ARG A 135 11.55 -21.92 -1.38
CA ARG A 135 10.50 -22.07 -2.39
C ARG A 135 9.12 -21.95 -1.74
N ILE A 136 8.45 -20.83 -1.99
CA ILE A 136 7.13 -20.53 -1.44
C ILE A 136 6.05 -20.75 -2.50
N GLU A 137 4.97 -21.46 -2.14
CA GLU A 137 3.77 -21.55 -2.97
C GLU A 137 3.00 -20.22 -2.90
N ARG A 138 2.30 -19.84 -3.98
CA ARG A 138 1.50 -18.61 -4.02
C ARG A 138 0.54 -18.56 -2.80
N PRO A 139 0.70 -17.58 -1.89
CA PRO A 139 -0.22 -17.44 -0.77
C PRO A 139 -1.67 -17.22 -1.24
N LYS A 140 -2.64 -17.79 -0.52
CA LYS A 140 -4.06 -17.65 -0.84
C LYS A 140 -4.58 -16.33 -0.25
N LEU A 141 -4.33 -15.24 -0.96
CA LEU A 141 -4.87 -13.91 -0.65
C LEU A 141 -6.11 -13.64 -1.50
N SER A 142 -6.91 -12.64 -1.13
CA SER A 142 -7.96 -12.15 -2.03
C SER A 142 -7.34 -11.57 -3.30
N GLU A 143 -8.10 -11.55 -4.39
CA GLU A 143 -7.65 -11.00 -5.67
C GLU A 143 -7.28 -9.52 -5.51
N GLU A 144 -8.05 -8.74 -4.75
CA GLU A 144 -7.76 -7.32 -4.54
C GLU A 144 -6.44 -7.08 -3.80
N ILE A 145 -6.13 -7.92 -2.80
CA ILE A 145 -4.84 -7.83 -2.09
C ILE A 145 -3.70 -8.28 -3.01
N GLY A 146 -3.90 -9.34 -3.79
CA GLY A 146 -2.90 -9.82 -4.75
C GLY A 146 -2.52 -8.73 -5.75
N GLU A 147 -3.52 -8.11 -6.39
CA GLU A 147 -3.34 -6.98 -7.32
C GLU A 147 -2.60 -5.81 -6.64
N PHE A 148 -2.99 -5.45 -5.42
CA PHE A 148 -2.33 -4.37 -4.69
C PHE A 148 -0.85 -4.67 -4.40
N LEU A 149 -0.51 -5.91 -4.01
CA LEU A 149 0.88 -6.28 -3.76
C LEU A 149 1.71 -6.35 -5.05
N GLU A 150 1.09 -6.68 -6.18
CA GLU A 150 1.72 -6.62 -7.50
C GLU A 150 2.01 -5.16 -7.90
N GLU A 151 1.09 -4.23 -7.69
CA GLU A 151 1.33 -2.79 -7.92
C GLU A 151 2.50 -2.26 -7.07
N VAL A 152 2.58 -2.67 -5.80
CA VAL A 152 3.72 -2.32 -4.92
C VAL A 152 5.02 -2.95 -5.45
N ALA A 153 4.98 -4.19 -5.93
CA ALA A 153 6.15 -4.85 -6.50
C ALA A 153 6.63 -4.16 -7.78
N ASP A 154 5.72 -3.79 -8.68
CA ASP A 154 6.05 -3.07 -9.92
C ASP A 154 6.78 -1.75 -9.63
N ALA A 155 6.42 -1.08 -8.53
CA ALA A 155 7.05 0.17 -8.12
C ALA A 155 8.43 -0.01 -7.45
N TYR A 156 8.65 -1.10 -6.70
CA TYR A 156 9.80 -1.20 -5.78
C TYR A 156 10.70 -2.43 -5.92
N LEU A 157 10.23 -3.52 -6.55
CA LEU A 157 10.91 -4.81 -6.55
C LEU A 157 12.24 -4.77 -7.31
N GLU A 158 12.37 -3.96 -8.35
CA GLU A 158 13.60 -3.85 -9.14
C GLU A 158 14.74 -3.14 -8.40
N TYR A 159 14.44 -2.30 -7.40
CA TYR A 159 15.47 -1.62 -6.63
C TYR A 159 16.25 -2.58 -5.73
N ASP A 160 17.54 -2.33 -5.58
CA ASP A 160 18.37 -3.02 -4.60
C ASP A 160 18.09 -2.55 -3.17
N ASP A 161 18.59 -3.31 -2.20
CA ASP A 161 18.39 -3.05 -0.77
C ASP A 161 18.91 -1.67 -0.35
N GLU A 162 20.07 -1.24 -0.88
CA GLU A 162 20.69 0.04 -0.58
C GLU A 162 19.86 1.22 -1.12
N THR A 163 19.31 1.08 -2.32
CA THR A 163 18.48 2.11 -2.94
C THR A 163 17.17 2.27 -2.16
N LEU A 164 16.51 1.17 -1.81
CA LEU A 164 15.31 1.22 -0.97
C LEU A 164 15.62 1.77 0.44
N GLU A 165 16.77 1.43 1.04
CA GLU A 165 17.22 2.03 2.30
C GLU A 165 17.33 3.55 2.15
N ARG A 166 18.05 4.02 1.13
CA ARG A 166 18.29 5.45 0.90
C ARG A 166 16.99 6.23 0.71
N MET A 167 16.02 5.63 0.03
CA MET A 167 14.67 6.17 -0.11
C MET A 167 14.02 6.29 1.27
N ILE A 168 13.78 5.18 1.96
CA ILE A 168 13.00 5.13 3.21
C ILE A 168 13.66 5.94 4.33
N CYS A 169 14.98 5.89 4.46
CA CYS A 169 15.69 6.64 5.50
C CYS A 169 15.68 8.17 5.25
N GLY A 170 15.26 8.61 4.06
CA GLY A 170 14.96 10.01 3.75
C GLY A 170 13.49 10.38 3.96
N GLU A 171 12.63 9.42 4.29
CA GLU A 171 11.19 9.63 4.44
C GLU A 171 10.81 10.07 5.85
N MET A 172 9.81 10.95 5.92
CA MET A 172 9.35 11.54 7.17
C MET A 172 8.97 10.49 8.23
N PRO A 173 8.27 9.38 7.95
CA PRO A 173 7.88 8.43 9.00
C PRO A 173 9.07 7.77 9.70
N TRP A 174 10.12 7.45 8.95
CA TRP A 174 11.35 6.89 9.52
C TRP A 174 12.14 7.96 10.30
N LEU A 175 12.23 9.18 9.76
CA LEU A 175 12.91 10.30 10.40
C LEU A 175 12.24 10.69 11.73
N GLU A 176 10.90 10.76 11.76
CA GLU A 176 10.14 11.08 12.97
C GLU A 176 10.35 10.05 14.08
N ALA A 177 10.33 8.76 13.74
CA ALA A 177 10.57 7.68 14.69
C ALA A 177 11.97 7.71 15.31
N ARG A 178 12.96 8.28 14.60
CA ARG A 178 14.35 8.44 15.08
C ARG A 178 14.61 9.77 15.77
N GLY A 179 13.80 10.79 15.52
CA GLY A 179 13.98 12.12 16.10
C GLY A 179 15.34 12.72 15.75
N ASN A 180 16.10 13.12 16.76
CA ASN A 180 17.41 13.77 16.60
C ASN A 180 18.61 12.80 16.62
N LEU A 181 18.37 11.49 16.56
CA LEU A 181 19.44 10.51 16.57
C LEU A 181 20.32 10.64 15.31
N PRO A 182 21.66 10.56 15.44
CA PRO A 182 22.57 10.37 14.31
C PRO A 182 22.15 9.19 13.42
N ARG A 183 22.56 9.22 12.15
CA ARG A 183 22.18 8.19 11.16
C ARG A 183 22.66 6.79 11.55
N ASP A 184 23.83 6.68 12.14
CA ASP A 184 24.50 5.44 12.53
C ASP A 184 24.13 4.95 13.93
N GLU A 185 23.38 5.73 14.71
CA GLU A 185 22.97 5.33 16.05
C GLU A 185 21.82 4.31 16.00
N SER A 186 21.90 3.28 16.85
CA SER A 186 20.84 2.28 16.97
C SER A 186 19.54 2.93 17.43
N CYS A 187 18.44 2.58 16.79
CA CYS A 187 17.11 3.06 17.14
C CYS A 187 16.10 1.91 17.00
N HIS A 188 15.23 1.81 18.00
CA HIS A 188 14.11 0.86 18.04
C HIS A 188 12.77 1.60 18.16
N GLY A 189 12.75 2.89 17.82
CA GLY A 189 11.56 3.73 17.83
C GLY A 189 10.53 3.20 16.85
N ILE A 190 9.27 3.15 17.28
CA ILE A 190 8.18 2.64 16.46
C ILE A 190 7.83 3.67 15.40
N ILE A 191 7.81 3.25 14.13
CA ILE A 191 7.30 4.04 13.02
C ILE A 191 5.78 3.97 13.09
N SER A 192 5.15 5.09 13.45
CA SER A 192 3.70 5.11 13.64
C SER A 192 2.94 4.92 12.33
N GLN A 193 1.87 4.13 12.37
CA GLN A 193 0.97 3.95 11.23
C GLN A 193 0.32 5.26 10.79
N GLU A 194 0.05 6.18 11.72
CA GLU A 194 -0.48 7.49 11.40
C GLU A 194 0.53 8.33 10.61
N SER A 195 1.81 8.32 10.99
CA SER A 195 2.86 9.03 10.25
C SER A 195 3.04 8.46 8.84
N MET A 196 3.08 7.13 8.70
CA MET A 196 3.06 6.46 7.39
C MET A 196 1.86 6.91 6.55
N LYS A 197 0.65 6.83 7.11
CA LYS A 197 -0.59 7.22 6.44
C LYS A 197 -0.53 8.66 5.94
N GLN A 198 -0.15 9.60 6.80
CA GLN A 198 -0.10 11.02 6.46
C GLN A 198 0.89 11.28 5.33
N TYR A 199 2.11 10.76 5.45
CA TYR A 199 3.18 10.99 4.47
C TYR A 199 2.90 10.38 3.09
N TYR A 200 2.33 9.18 3.03
CA TYR A 200 2.01 8.55 1.75
C TYR A 200 0.72 9.10 1.15
N SER A 201 -0.24 9.55 1.98
CA SER A 201 -1.47 10.22 1.49
C SER A 201 -1.20 11.54 0.76
N THR A 202 -0.11 12.25 1.07
CA THR A 202 0.25 13.46 0.32
C THR A 202 0.76 13.15 -1.08
N ARG A 203 1.46 12.02 -1.27
CA ARG A 203 1.96 11.58 -2.58
C ARG A 203 0.85 11.15 -3.53
N VAL A 204 -0.18 10.47 -3.01
CA VAL A 204 -1.39 10.15 -3.77
C VAL A 204 -2.03 11.42 -4.38
N LYS A 205 -1.98 12.55 -3.67
CA LYS A 205 -2.58 13.81 -4.16
C LYS A 205 -1.74 14.49 -5.23
N GLU A 206 -0.43 14.34 -5.18
CA GLU A 206 0.49 14.94 -6.14
C GLU A 206 0.36 14.29 -7.52
N GLU A 207 0.22 12.96 -7.58
CA GLU A 207 0.03 12.21 -8.84
C GLU A 207 -1.33 12.47 -9.50
N THR A 208 -2.28 13.02 -8.75
CA THR A 208 -3.68 13.20 -9.19
C THR A 208 -4.01 14.65 -9.51
N SER A 209 -3.02 15.52 -9.37
CA SER A 209 -3.07 16.95 -9.69
C SER A 209 -2.32 17.29 -10.99
N VAL A 210 -1.85 16.29 -11.73
CA VAL A 210 -1.17 16.39 -13.04
C VAL A 210 -2.10 15.91 -14.14
#